data_AF-A0A3D4FS50-F1
#
_entry.id   AF-A0A3D4FS50-F1
#
_cell.length_a   1.000
_cell.length_b   1.000
_cell.length_c   1.000
_cell.angle_alpha   90.00
_cell.angle_beta   90.00
_cell.angle_gamma   90.00
#
_symmetry.space_group_name_H-M   'P 1'
#
loop_
_entity.id
_entity.type
_entity.pdbx_description
1 polymer ?
#
loop_
_entity_poly.entity_id
_entity_poly.type
_entity_poly.pdbx_seq_one_letter_code
_entity_poly.pdbx_strand_id
1 'polypeptide(L)'
;IAFDDQGRIYVADSESDNVQNPGYEMGIRIGEVETGWVKEFIRFPWANPHILPGNGAEFVAVDREGNLFGGEPVPNPHLNDRTLRKYVRVRP
;
A
#
# COMPACT_ATOMS: atom_id res chain seq x y z
N ILE A 1 -5.90 -5.65 3.52
CA ILE A 1 -5.70 -6.71 2.49
C ILE A 1 -6.96 -6.76 1.64
N ALA A 2 -6.83 -6.91 0.32
CA ALA A 2 -7.93 -7.11 -0.61
C ALA A 2 -7.61 -8.20 -1.63
N PHE A 3 -8.64 -8.71 -2.30
CA PHE A 3 -8.57 -9.74 -3.32
C PHE A 3 -9.43 -9.35 -4.52
N ASP A 4 -9.06 -9.81 -5.71
CA ASP A 4 -9.91 -9.70 -6.91
C ASP A 4 -10.34 -11.07 -7.46
N ASP A 5 -11.11 -11.04 -8.54
CA ASP A 5 -11.61 -12.24 -9.24
C ASP A 5 -10.57 -12.86 -10.19
N GLN A 6 -9.37 -12.28 -10.29
CA GLN A 6 -8.26 -12.75 -11.12
C GLN A 6 -7.21 -13.50 -10.29
N GLY A 7 -7.48 -13.73 -8.99
CA GLY A 7 -6.56 -14.45 -8.10
C GLY A 7 -5.38 -13.61 -7.63
N ARG A 8 -5.49 -12.27 -7.64
CA ARG A 8 -4.48 -11.37 -7.07
C ARG A 8 -4.83 -11.00 -5.63
N ILE A 9 -3.79 -10.84 -4.82
CA ILE A 9 -3.86 -10.32 -3.44
C ILE A 9 -3.17 -8.97 -3.38
N TYR A 10 -3.80 -8.02 -2.68
CA TYR A 10 -3.32 -6.66 -2.47
C TYR A 10 -3.07 -6.43 -0.98
N VAL A 11 -1.82 -6.16 -0.62
CA VAL A 11 -1.38 -5.98 0.77
C VAL A 11 -0.83 -4.58 0.93
N ALA A 12 -1.56 -3.75 1.66
CA ALA A 12 -1.12 -2.44 2.06
C ALA A 12 -0.08 -2.56 3.18
N ASP A 13 0.93 -1.70 3.14
CA ASP A 13 2.00 -1.60 4.11
C ASP A 13 2.23 -0.11 4.43
N SER A 14 1.81 0.28 5.62
CA SER A 14 1.95 1.64 6.17
C SER A 14 3.10 1.78 7.16
N GLU A 15 3.74 0.69 7.56
CA GLU A 15 4.60 0.61 8.76
C GLU A 15 5.97 -0.04 8.47
N SER A 16 6.38 -0.19 7.21
CA SER A 16 7.80 -0.41 6.90
C SER A 16 8.64 0.82 7.25
N ASP A 17 8.98 0.91 8.52
CA ASP A 17 9.72 1.98 9.17
C ASP A 17 11.01 1.47 9.83
N ASN A 18 11.68 2.31 10.61
CA ASN A 18 12.96 1.96 11.25
C ASN A 18 12.85 0.96 12.42
N VAL A 19 11.65 0.55 12.81
CA VAL A 19 11.39 -0.33 13.96
C VAL A 19 10.65 -1.59 13.54
N GLN A 20 9.50 -1.49 12.85
CA GLN A 20 8.66 -2.64 12.51
C GLN A 20 9.25 -3.48 11.37
N ASN A 21 9.68 -2.86 10.25
CA ASN A 21 10.32 -3.56 9.13
C ASN A 21 11.52 -2.77 8.55
N PRO A 22 12.62 -2.64 9.31
CA PRO A 22 13.76 -1.83 8.91
C PRO A 22 14.39 -2.32 7.60
N GLY A 23 14.67 -1.37 6.70
CA GLY A 23 15.25 -1.64 5.38
C GLY A 23 14.24 -2.02 4.31
N TYR A 24 12.97 -2.22 4.66
CA TYR A 24 11.92 -2.48 3.67
C TYR A 24 11.26 -1.19 3.19
N GLU A 25 10.81 -1.28 1.95
CA GLU A 25 10.12 -0.21 1.25
C GLU A 25 8.61 -0.25 1.58
N MET A 26 8.05 0.91 1.93
CA MET A 26 6.61 1.10 2.22
C MET A 26 5.78 1.25 0.93
N GLY A 27 4.53 0.78 0.93
CA GLY A 27 3.67 0.82 -0.25
C GLY A 27 2.57 -0.25 -0.30
N ILE A 28 2.18 -0.67 -1.50
CA ILE A 28 1.19 -1.73 -1.72
C ILE A 28 1.83 -2.86 -2.53
N ARG A 29 1.91 -4.05 -1.94
CA ARG A 29 2.39 -5.27 -2.61
C ARG A 29 1.23 -5.97 -3.30
N ILE A 30 1.47 -6.43 -4.53
CA ILE A 30 0.50 -7.18 -5.32
C ILE A 30 1.11 -8.55 -5.60
N GLY A 31 0.39 -9.61 -5.23
CA GLY A 31 0.85 -10.97 -5.40
C GLY A 31 -0.21 -11.89 -5.98
N GLU A 32 0.16 -13.16 -6.14
CA GLU A 32 -0.73 -14.24 -6.53
C GLU A 32 -1.26 -14.98 -5.29
N VAL A 33 -2.57 -15.19 -5.22
CA VAL A 33 -3.21 -15.90 -4.09
C VAL A 33 -2.75 -17.34 -3.99
N GLU A 34 -2.64 -18.03 -5.14
CA GLU A 34 -2.31 -19.45 -5.19
C GLU A 34 -0.89 -19.74 -4.68
N THR A 35 0.05 -18.86 -5.01
CA THR A 35 1.48 -19.10 -4.76
C THR A 35 2.05 -18.28 -3.61
N GLY A 36 1.37 -17.20 -3.21
CA GLY A 36 1.86 -16.25 -2.20
C GLY A 36 3.02 -15.37 -2.67
N TRP A 37 3.45 -15.48 -3.93
CA TRP A 37 4.55 -14.67 -4.45
C TRP A 37 4.10 -13.23 -4.74
N VAL A 38 4.90 -12.27 -4.29
CA VAL A 38 4.77 -10.86 -4.69
C VAL A 38 5.26 -10.72 -6.14
N LYS A 39 4.42 -10.17 -7.00
CA LYS A 39 4.70 -9.96 -8.44
C LYS A 39 4.93 -8.50 -8.79
N GLU A 40 4.25 -7.61 -8.09
CA GLU A 40 4.33 -6.17 -8.34
C GLU A 40 4.33 -5.38 -7.03
N PHE A 41 4.83 -4.15 -7.11
CA PHE A 41 4.93 -3.28 -5.96
C PHE A 41 4.70 -1.83 -6.33
N ILE A 42 3.74 -1.19 -5.65
CA ILE A 42 3.46 0.24 -5.75
C ILE A 42 4.16 0.92 -4.58
N ARG A 43 5.27 1.60 -4.85
CA ARG A 43 5.99 2.38 -3.84
C ARG A 43 5.14 3.53 -3.35
N PHE A 44 5.11 3.76 -2.04
CA PHE A 44 4.60 4.99 -1.47
C PHE A 44 5.66 6.10 -1.59
N PRO A 45 5.48 7.12 -2.44
CA PRO A 45 6.55 8.07 -2.76
C PRO A 45 6.82 9.06 -1.63
N TRP A 46 5.92 9.18 -0.66
CA TRP A 46 6.07 10.04 0.52
C TRP A 46 6.49 9.25 1.77
N ALA A 47 6.98 8.02 1.60
CA ALA A 47 7.44 7.19 2.70
C ALA A 47 8.55 7.90 3.50
N ASN A 48 8.37 7.88 4.82
CA ASN A 48 9.28 8.40 5.82
C ASN A 48 9.32 7.38 6.97
N PRO A 49 10.42 6.61 7.10
CA PRO A 49 10.54 5.53 8.08
C PRO A 49 10.79 6.03 9.51
N HIS A 50 10.79 7.34 9.76
CA HIS A 50 10.84 7.91 11.10
C HIS A 50 9.44 8.09 11.72
N ILE A 51 8.38 7.87 10.95
CA ILE A 51 6.98 7.97 11.39
C ILE A 51 6.48 6.58 11.76
N LEU A 52 6.44 6.29 13.05
CA LEU A 52 6.08 4.97 13.58
C LEU A 52 4.58 4.64 13.59
N PRO A 53 3.65 5.59 13.82
CA PRO A 53 2.21 5.28 13.88
C PRO A 53 1.56 4.89 12.54
N GLY A 54 2.34 4.68 11.48
CA GLY A 54 1.84 4.48 10.12
C GLY A 54 1.91 5.76 9.26
N ASN A 55 2.46 5.62 8.06
CA ASN A 55 2.64 6.71 7.09
C ASN A 55 2.05 6.39 5.71
N GLY A 56 1.97 5.11 5.34
CA GLY A 56 1.41 4.67 4.08
C GLY A 56 -0.06 4.26 4.19
N ALA A 57 -0.51 3.48 3.20
CA ALA A 57 -1.85 2.92 3.20
C ALA A 57 -1.97 1.81 4.27
N GLU A 58 -2.93 1.95 5.20
CA GLU A 58 -3.32 0.90 6.15
C GLU A 58 -4.40 -0.01 5.57
N PHE A 59 -5.27 0.56 4.72
CA PHE A 59 -6.31 -0.17 4.02
C PHE A 59 -6.16 -0.03 2.51
N VAL A 60 -6.58 -1.08 1.79
CA VAL A 60 -6.63 -1.09 0.32
C VAL A 60 -7.90 -1.80 -0.13
N ALA A 61 -8.57 -1.24 -1.14
CA ALA A 61 -9.63 -1.86 -1.90
C ALA A 61 -9.29 -1.83 -3.39
N VAL A 62 -9.89 -2.73 -4.17
CA VAL A 62 -9.71 -2.83 -5.62
C VAL A 62 -11.07 -2.89 -6.31
N ASP A 63 -11.23 -2.19 -7.42
CA ASP A 63 -12.43 -2.27 -8.26
C ASP A 63 -12.26 -3.28 -9.41
N ARG A 64 -13.32 -3.48 -10.20
CA ARG A 64 -13.31 -4.42 -11.33
C ARG A 64 -12.40 -4.01 -12.49
N GLU A 65 -11.99 -2.76 -12.55
CA GLU A 65 -11.04 -2.27 -13.56
C GLU A 65 -9.59 -2.41 -13.08
N GLY A 66 -9.38 -2.88 -11.84
CA GLY A 66 -8.06 -2.99 -11.24
C GLY A 66 -7.54 -1.67 -10.69
N ASN A 67 -8.39 -0.64 -10.52
CA ASN A 67 -7.99 0.56 -9.80
C ASN A 67 -7.92 0.25 -8.30
N LEU A 68 -6.91 0.79 -7.62
CA LEU A 68 -6.75 0.62 -6.18
C LEU A 68 -7.16 1.87 -5.44
N PHE A 69 -7.72 1.70 -4.25
CA PHE A 69 -8.10 2.76 -3.34
C PHE A 69 -7.42 2.52 -2.00
N GLY A 70 -6.42 3.34 -1.69
CA GLY A 70 -5.61 3.25 -0.47
C GLY A 70 -6.03 4.28 0.56
N GLY A 71 -6.03 3.84 1.80
CA GLY A 71 -6.37 4.65 2.95
C GLY A 71 -5.20 4.96 3.84
N GLU A 72 -4.86 6.23 3.94
CA GLU A 72 -3.63 6.67 4.60
C GLU A 72 -4.00 7.51 5.84
N PRO A 73 -4.04 6.93 7.04
CA PRO A 73 -4.51 7.62 8.24
C PRO A 73 -3.43 8.43 8.96
N VAL A 74 -2.48 8.99 8.20
CA VAL A 74 -1.26 9.63 8.73
C VAL A 74 -1.61 10.74 9.74
N PRO A 75 -1.04 10.73 10.95
CA PRO A 75 -1.32 11.73 11.97
C PRO A 75 -0.67 13.09 11.66
N ASN A 76 -1.22 14.16 12.22
CA ASN A 76 -0.58 15.48 12.21
C ASN A 76 0.81 15.43 12.88
N PRO A 77 1.83 16.18 12.40
CA PRO A 77 1.78 17.26 11.40
C PRO A 77 2.21 16.83 9.98
N HIS A 78 1.94 15.60 9.58
CA HIS A 78 2.43 15.08 8.29
C HIS A 78 1.71 15.72 7.09
N LEU A 79 2.47 15.97 6.01
CA LEU A 79 2.01 16.67 4.80
C LEU A 79 0.81 15.99 4.10
N ASN A 80 0.53 14.74 4.46
CA ASN A 80 -0.44 13.86 3.84
C ASN A 80 -1.55 13.47 4.83
N ASP A 81 -2.08 14.44 5.59
CA ASP A 81 -3.26 14.31 6.46
C ASP A 81 -4.27 13.29 5.92
N ARG A 82 -4.92 12.52 6.80
CA ARG A 82 -5.91 11.46 6.49
C ARG A 82 -6.52 11.52 5.08
N THR A 83 -5.98 10.74 4.16
CA THR A 83 -6.32 10.81 2.73
C THR A 83 -6.81 9.46 2.20
N LEU A 84 -7.79 9.51 1.29
CA LEU A 84 -8.14 8.42 0.39
C LEU A 84 -7.47 8.66 -0.96
N ARG A 85 -6.57 7.77 -1.39
CA ARG A 85 -5.90 7.87 -2.69
C ARG A 85 -6.37 6.83 -3.68
N LYS A 86 -6.53 7.23 -4.94
CA LYS A 86 -6.75 6.32 -6.07
C LYS A 86 -5.42 6.08 -6.79
N TYR A 87 -5.06 4.81 -7.00
CA TYR A 87 -3.94 4.40 -7.84
C TYR A 87 -4.49 3.77 -9.11
N VAL A 88 -3.98 4.24 -10.26
CA VAL A 88 -4.40 3.78 -11.58
C VAL A 88 -3.20 3.19 -12.31
N ARG A 89 -3.40 2.03 -12.94
CA ARG A 89 -2.37 1.44 -13.80
C ARG A 89 -2.31 2.23 -15.10
N VAL A 90 -1.16 2.84 -15.38
CA VAL A 90 -0.95 3.69 -16.57
C VAL A 90 -0.23 2.97 -17.71
N ARG A 91 0.28 1.75 -17.48
CA ARG A 91 0.93 0.90 -18.49
C ARG A 91 0.66 -0.58 -18.19
N PRO A 92 0.49 -1.44 -19.22
CA PRO A 92 0.43 -2.89 -19.06
C PRO A 92 1.68 -3.44 -18.39
#